data_AF-A0AAU6Y6D5-F1
#
_entry.id   AF-A0AAU6Y6D5-F1
#
_cell.length_a   1.000
_cell.length_b   1.000
_cell.length_c   1.000
_cell.angle_alpha   90.00
_cell.angle_beta   90.00
_cell.angle_gamma   90.00
#
_symmetry.space_group_name_H-M   'P 1'
#
loop_
_entity.id
_entity.type
_entity.pdbx_description
1 polymer ?
#
loop_
_entity_poly.entity_id
_entity_poly.type
_entity_poly.pdbx_seq_one_letter_code
_entity_poly.pdbx_strand_id
1 'polypeptide(L)'
;MKKIVKIVLMLLCLCNTAYQAFAQPGLSEMQQARQDLTSSFFSSLDVSLVLAAVLGIIGAVRIYHNWQMGKERMTADVAAWFFASLFMVLMGAFVRAIFGI
;
A
#
# COMPACT_ATOMS: atom_id res chain seq x y z
N MET A 1 1.30 38.67 46.35
CA MET A 1 0.02 38.08 45.87
C MET A 1 0.10 37.56 44.43
N LYS A 2 0.53 38.34 43.42
CA LYS A 2 0.61 37.90 42.00
C LYS A 2 1.50 36.67 41.73
N LYS A 3 2.59 36.47 42.49
CA LYS A 3 3.50 35.30 42.35
C LYS A 3 2.86 33.99 42.84
N ILE A 4 2.08 34.04 43.92
CA ILE A 4 1.41 32.88 44.51
C ILE A 4 0.31 32.36 43.56
N VAL A 5 -0.46 33.28 42.95
CA VAL A 5 -1.50 32.93 41.97
C VAL A 5 -0.92 32.23 40.73
N LYS A 6 0.26 32.67 40.25
CA LYS A 6 0.95 32.01 39.13
C LYS A 6 1.41 30.58 39.47
N ILE A 7 1.91 30.37 40.68
CA ILE A 7 2.37 29.05 41.14
C ILE A 7 1.17 28.08 41.26
N VAL A 8 0.06 28.55 41.82
CA VAL A 8 -1.17 27.75 41.94
C VAL A 8 -1.73 27.39 40.56
N LEU A 9 -1.75 28.33 39.61
CA LEU A 9 -2.21 28.08 38.23
C LEU A 9 -1.32 27.05 37.51
N MET A 10 0.00 27.12 37.73
CA MET A 10 0.96 26.19 37.12
C MET A 10 0.82 24.77 37.69
N LEU A 11 0.61 24.65 39.01
CA LEU A 11 0.31 23.39 39.68
C LEU A 11 -1.02 22.77 39.21
N LEU A 12 -2.05 23.59 38.98
CA LEU A 12 -3.34 23.13 38.48
C LEU A 12 -3.23 22.58 37.04
N CYS A 13 -2.40 23.20 36.20
CA CYS A 13 -2.13 22.78 34.84
C CYS A 13 -1.37 21.44 34.79
N LEU A 14 -0.36 21.27 35.66
CA LEU A 14 0.41 20.03 35.80
C LEU A 14 -0.45 18.85 36.30
N CYS A 15 -1.45 19.11 37.15
CA CYS A 15 -2.36 18.09 37.64
C CYS A 15 -3.33 17.57 36.54
N ASN A 16 -3.72 18.41 35.58
CA ASN A 16 -4.55 18.01 34.45
C ASN A 16 -3.80 17.11 33.45
N THR A 17 -2.48 17.32 33.27
CA THR A 17 -1.66 16.46 32.40
C THR A 17 -1.38 15.08 32.97
N ALA A 18 -1.39 14.93 34.30
CA ALA A 18 -1.18 13.63 34.96
C ALA A 18 -2.36 12.65 34.77
N TYR A 19 -3.57 13.16 34.51
CA TYR A 19 -4.76 12.35 34.25
C TYR A 19 -4.78 11.67 32.87
N GLN A 20 -3.86 12.02 31.97
CA GLN A 20 -3.82 11.46 30.60
C GLN A 20 -2.73 10.40 30.39
N ALA A 21 -2.08 9.91 31.44
CA ALA A 21 -1.18 8.76 31.35
C ALA A 21 -1.93 7.43 31.54
N PHE A 22 -2.98 7.19 30.74
CA PHE A 22 -3.45 5.82 30.54
C PHE A 22 -2.44 5.14 29.61
N ALA A 23 -1.72 4.14 30.13
CA ALA A 23 -0.99 3.21 29.26
C ALA A 23 -2.03 2.54 28.35
N GLN A 24 -2.11 2.96 27.09
CA GLN A 24 -3.03 2.37 26.13
C GLN A 24 -2.68 0.87 26.03
N PRO A 25 -3.66 -0.05 26.18
CA PRO A 25 -3.44 -1.45 25.91
C PRO A 25 -3.10 -1.60 24.42
N GLY A 26 -1.80 -1.63 24.10
CA GLY A 26 -1.32 -1.58 22.73
C GLY A 26 -1.83 -2.73 21.85
N LEU A 27 -2.37 -3.80 22.43
CA LEU A 27 -2.89 -4.96 21.69
C LEU A 27 -4.12 -4.62 20.83
N SER A 28 -5.06 -3.79 21.32
CA SER A 28 -6.22 -3.39 20.52
C SER A 28 -5.83 -2.48 19.37
N GLU A 29 -4.95 -1.51 19.65
CA GLU A 29 -4.40 -0.59 18.65
C GLU A 29 -3.55 -1.33 17.60
N MET A 30 -2.76 -2.34 18.00
CA MET A 30 -2.00 -3.18 17.06
C MET A 30 -2.91 -4.03 16.18
N GLN A 31 -4.01 -4.54 16.72
CA GLN A 31 -4.98 -5.32 15.94
C GLN A 31 -5.74 -4.42 14.96
N GLN A 32 -6.06 -3.19 15.36
CA GLN A 32 -6.67 -2.20 14.47
C GLN A 32 -5.69 -1.76 13.38
N ALA A 33 -4.44 -1.45 13.72
CA ALA A 33 -3.39 -1.14 12.76
C ALA A 33 -3.14 -2.29 11.77
N ARG A 34 -3.21 -3.55 12.22
CA ARG A 34 -3.13 -4.73 11.33
C ARG A 34 -4.27 -4.74 10.31
N GLN A 35 -5.51 -4.51 10.76
CA GLN A 35 -6.68 -4.47 9.87
C GLN A 35 -6.58 -3.33 8.86
N ASP A 36 -6.13 -2.16 9.28
CA ASP A 36 -5.95 -0.98 8.42
C ASP A 36 -4.83 -1.21 7.39
N LEU A 37 -3.73 -1.85 7.78
CA LEU A 37 -2.66 -2.22 6.86
C LEU A 37 -3.13 -3.25 5.83
N THR A 38 -3.85 -4.27 6.28
CA THR A 38 -4.41 -5.30 5.39
C THR A 38 -5.42 -4.71 4.40
N SER A 39 -6.33 -3.84 4.86
CA SER A 39 -7.33 -3.20 4.00
C SER A 39 -6.68 -2.24 2.98
N SER A 40 -5.73 -1.42 3.42
CA SER A 40 -4.96 -0.53 2.56
C SER A 40 -4.17 -1.29 1.50
N PHE A 41 -3.65 -2.46 1.87
CA PHE A 41 -2.93 -3.33 0.96
C PHE A 41 -3.86 -3.94 -0.10
N PHE A 42 -5.04 -4.44 0.27
CA PHE A 42 -6.05 -4.91 -0.70
C PHE A 42 -6.46 -3.81 -1.68
N SER A 43 -6.76 -2.60 -1.18
CA SER A 43 -7.09 -1.46 -2.04
C SER A 43 -5.96 -1.09 -3.01
N SER A 44 -4.70 -1.16 -2.55
CA SER A 44 -3.54 -0.87 -3.39
C SER A 44 -3.32 -1.95 -4.45
N LEU A 45 -3.60 -3.22 -4.10
CA LEU A 45 -3.54 -4.32 -5.05
C LEU A 45 -4.59 -4.19 -6.15
N ASP A 46 -5.82 -3.78 -5.84
CA ASP A 46 -6.87 -3.60 -6.85
C ASP A 46 -6.47 -2.54 -7.88
N VAL A 47 -5.92 -1.40 -7.44
CA VAL A 47 -5.39 -0.36 -8.34
C VAL A 47 -4.23 -0.89 -9.18
N SER A 48 -3.32 -1.66 -8.59
CA SER A 48 -2.21 -2.30 -9.30
C SER A 48 -2.68 -3.28 -10.38
N LEU A 49 -3.72 -4.08 -10.09
CA LEU A 49 -4.31 -5.01 -11.05
C LEU A 49 -4.99 -4.29 -12.22
N VAL A 50 -5.67 -3.17 -11.96
CA VAL A 50 -6.22 -2.32 -13.03
C VAL A 50 -5.10 -1.76 -13.91
N LEU A 51 -4.01 -1.26 -13.32
CA LEU A 51 -2.85 -0.79 -14.08
C LEU A 51 -2.19 -1.92 -14.89
N ALA A 52 -2.08 -3.12 -14.32
CA ALA A 52 -1.57 -4.29 -15.02
C ALA A 52 -2.41 -4.64 -16.25
N ALA A 53 -3.74 -4.58 -16.14
CA ALA A 53 -4.64 -4.80 -17.27
C ALA A 53 -4.44 -3.74 -18.37
N VAL A 54 -4.36 -2.46 -18.00
CA VAL A 54 -4.13 -1.37 -18.96
C VAL A 54 -2.79 -1.52 -19.69
N LEU A 55 -1.70 -1.76 -18.95
CA LEU A 55 -0.37 -1.94 -19.54
C LEU A 55 -0.29 -3.22 -20.40
N GLY A 56 -0.98 -4.29 -20.00
CA GLY A 56 -1.11 -5.52 -20.78
C GLY A 56 -1.77 -5.27 -22.14
N ILE A 57 -2.89 -4.53 -22.17
CA ILE A 57 -3.59 -4.15 -23.40
C ILE A 57 -2.70 -3.27 -24.30
N ILE A 58 -2.03 -2.27 -23.73
CA ILE A 58 -1.12 -1.40 -24.48
C ILE A 58 0.01 -2.21 -25.14
N GLY A 59 0.60 -3.17 -24.41
CA GLY A 59 1.60 -4.08 -24.93
C GLY A 59 1.08 -4.94 -26.08
N ALA A 60 -0.14 -5.49 -25.94
CA ALA A 60 -0.78 -6.28 -26.98
C ALA A 60 -1.01 -5.47 -28.27
N VAL A 61 -1.50 -4.23 -28.15
CA VAL A 61 -1.72 -3.33 -29.30
C VAL A 61 -0.40 -3.04 -30.01
N ARG A 62 0.68 -2.79 -29.26
CA ARG A 62 2.01 -2.55 -29.84
C ARG A 62 2.53 -3.77 -30.60
N ILE A 63 2.37 -4.97 -30.05
CA ILE A 63 2.77 -6.22 -30.70
C ILE A 63 1.98 -6.45 -31.97
N TYR A 64 0.66 -6.28 -31.92
CA TYR A 64 -0.19 -6.39 -33.09
C TYR A 64 0.21 -5.41 -34.19
N HIS A 65 0.47 -4.15 -33.83
CA HIS A 65 0.94 -3.14 -34.76
C HIS A 65 2.29 -3.52 -35.40
N ASN A 66 3.25 -3.98 -34.61
CA ASN A 66 4.54 -4.46 -35.10
C ASN A 66 4.41 -5.68 -36.02
N TRP A 67 3.45 -6.57 -35.73
CA TRP A 67 3.19 -7.75 -36.55
C TRP A 67 2.63 -7.37 -37.92
N GLN A 68 1.72 -6.40 -37.98
CA GLN A 68 1.20 -5.84 -39.24
C GLN A 68 2.29 -5.15 -40.08
N MET A 69 3.34 -4.62 -39.45
CA MET A 69 4.48 -4.02 -40.16
C MET A 69 5.52 -5.04 -40.68
N GLY A 70 5.27 -6.34 -40.54
CA GLY A 70 6.14 -7.39 -41.11
C GLY A 70 7.48 -7.57 -40.38
N LYS A 71 7.55 -7.22 -39.08
CA LYS A 71 8.77 -7.42 -38.29
C LYS A 71 9.16 -8.89 -38.20
N GLU A 72 10.41 -9.20 -38.55
CA GLU A 72 11.01 -10.50 -38.28
C GLU A 72 11.18 -10.72 -36.77
N ARG A 73 10.98 -11.97 -36.31
CA ARG A 73 11.11 -12.41 -34.90
C ARG A 73 10.01 -11.93 -33.93
N MET A 74 8.76 -11.72 -34.39
CA MET A 74 7.62 -11.42 -33.52
C MET A 74 7.40 -12.44 -32.39
N THR A 75 7.75 -13.71 -32.58
CA THR A 75 7.58 -14.78 -31.59
C THR A 75 8.29 -14.49 -30.26
N ALA A 76 9.48 -13.85 -30.31
CA ALA A 76 10.23 -13.50 -29.11
C ALA A 76 9.59 -12.32 -28.36
N ASP A 77 9.12 -11.31 -29.09
CA ASP A 77 8.44 -10.14 -28.51
C ASP A 77 7.10 -10.54 -27.87
N VAL A 78 6.34 -11.45 -28.51
CA VAL A 78 5.10 -12.01 -27.98
C VAL A 78 5.36 -12.79 -26.70
N ALA A 79 6.38 -13.66 -26.68
CA ALA A 79 6.75 -14.43 -25.50
C ALA A 79 7.19 -13.53 -24.33
N ALA A 80 7.99 -12.50 -24.61
CA ALA A 80 8.46 -11.55 -23.62
C ALA A 80 7.29 -10.75 -22.99
N TRP A 81 6.35 -10.27 -23.81
CA TRP A 81 5.16 -9.57 -23.33
C TRP A 81 4.24 -10.49 -22.52
N PHE A 82 4.06 -11.74 -22.97
CA PHE A 82 3.23 -12.70 -22.26
C PHE A 82 3.79 -13.00 -20.87
N PHE A 83 5.10 -13.28 -20.77
CA PHE A 83 5.74 -13.54 -19.49
C PHE A 83 5.75 -12.32 -18.57
N ALA A 84 5.98 -11.12 -19.12
CA ALA A 84 5.89 -9.88 -18.37
C ALA A 84 4.48 -9.63 -17.81
N SER A 85 3.44 -9.85 -18.63
CA SER A 85 2.04 -9.67 -18.21
C SER A 85 1.63 -10.67 -17.14
N LEU A 86 2.04 -11.94 -17.29
CA LEU A 86 1.78 -12.99 -16.32
C LEU A 86 2.48 -12.71 -14.99
N PHE A 87 3.75 -12.28 -15.02
CA PHE A 87 4.47 -11.88 -13.82
C PHE A 87 3.80 -10.71 -13.10
N MET A 88 3.33 -9.71 -13.84
CA MET A 88 2.69 -8.52 -13.26
C MET A 88 1.40 -8.87 -12.50
N VAL A 89 0.58 -9.80 -13.02
CA VAL A 89 -0.63 -10.28 -12.35
C VAL A 89 -0.28 -11.12 -11.12
N LEU A 90 0.72 -12.00 -11.21
CA LEU A 90 1.14 -12.87 -10.11
C LEU A 90 1.85 -12.11 -8.98
N MET A 91 2.39 -10.93 -9.25
CA MET A 91 3.12 -10.14 -8.26
C MET A 91 2.27 -9.83 -7.02
N GLY A 92 0.96 -9.60 -7.19
CA GLY A 92 0.06 -9.38 -6.06
C GLY A 92 -0.02 -10.57 -5.09
N ALA A 93 -0.07 -11.79 -5.62
CA ALA A 93 -0.03 -13.02 -4.83
C ALA A 93 1.35 -13.26 -4.20
N PHE A 94 2.42 -12.92 -4.90
CA PHE A 94 3.79 -13.03 -4.37
C PHE A 94 4.01 -12.12 -3.15
N VAL A 95 3.55 -10.86 -3.23
CA VAL A 95 3.68 -9.92 -2.10
C VAL A 95 2.82 -10.37 -0.92
N ARG A 96 1.58 -10.85 -1.16
CA ARG A 96 0.74 -11.49 -0.11
C ARG A 96 1.47 -12.62 0.60
N ALA A 97 2.11 -13.51 -0.17
CA ALA A 97 2.86 -14.64 0.37
C ALA A 97 4.06 -14.22 1.23
N ILE A 98 4.79 -13.16 0.86
CA ILE A 98 5.92 -12.64 1.67
C ILE A 98 5.44 -12.08 3.01
N PHE A 99 4.33 -11.33 3.01
CA PHE A 99 3.84 -10.65 4.21
C PHE A 99 2.89 -11.51 5.07
N GLY A 100 2.53 -12.71 4.60
CA GLY A 100 1.62 -13.61 5.31
C GLY A 100 0.20 -13.06 5.43
N ILE A 101 -0.24 -12.29 4.42
CA ILE A 101 -1.59 -11.68 4.32
C ILE A 101 -2.41 -12.45 3.30
#